data_AF-A0A7W5Q0I2-F1
#
_entry.id   AF-A0A7W5Q0I2-F1
#
_cell.length_a   1.000
_cell.length_b   1.000
_cell.length_c   1.000
_cell.angle_alpha   90.00
_cell.angle_beta   90.00
_cell.angle_gamma   90.00
#
_symmetry.space_group_name_H-M   'P 1'
#
loop_
_entity.id
_entity.type
_entity.pdbx_description
1 polymer ?
#
loop_
_entity_poly.entity_id
_entity_poly.type
_entity_poly.pdbx_seq_one_letter_code
_entity_poly.pdbx_strand_id
1 'polypeptide(L)'
;MGLTRSQWQTLAYLSNNEGIHQAGLAEMLEIEPITLVRILDKLAERGLVERRQHPSDRRSWLLYMREEARPLLETMRSLGDQTRKEALDGVSSEDHERLYQLLILMKSNLVQACRATVGDKETNHG
;
A
#
# COMPACT_ATOMS: atom_id res chain seq x y z
N MET A 1 16.49 -7.02 9.73
CA MET A 1 15.40 -6.03 9.69
C MET A 1 15.73 -4.93 8.68
N GLY A 2 15.63 -5.17 7.37
CA GLY A 2 16.19 -4.29 6.33
C GLY A 2 15.22 -3.96 5.20
N LEU A 3 13.93 -3.82 5.48
CA LEU A 3 12.92 -3.36 4.51
C LEU A 3 12.65 -1.87 4.73
N THR A 4 12.51 -1.11 3.65
CA THR A 4 12.09 0.29 3.73
C THR A 4 10.60 0.38 4.07
N ARG A 5 10.13 1.56 4.51
CA ARG A 5 8.70 1.81 4.76
C ARG A 5 7.81 1.48 3.54
N SER A 6 8.25 1.82 2.34
CA SER A 6 7.49 1.55 1.10
C SER A 6 7.42 0.07 0.75
N GLN A 7 8.52 -0.68 0.96
CA GLN A 7 8.53 -2.13 0.81
C GLN A 7 7.60 -2.80 1.82
N TRP A 8 7.60 -2.32 3.07
CA TRP A 8 6.68 -2.79 4.09
C TRP A 8 5.22 -2.53 3.74
N GLN A 9 4.88 -1.30 3.34
CA GLN A 9 3.52 -0.96 2.92
C GLN A 9 3.09 -1.84 1.74
N THR A 10 3.98 -2.09 0.79
CA THR A 10 3.69 -2.97 -0.36
C THR A 10 3.36 -4.39 0.10
N LEU A 11 4.15 -4.99 0.99
CA LEU A 11 3.87 -6.32 1.54
C LEU A 11 2.55 -6.34 2.34
N ALA A 12 2.31 -5.32 3.17
CA ALA A 12 1.10 -5.25 3.98
C ALA A 12 -0.17 -5.17 3.12
N TYR A 13 -0.17 -4.32 2.08
CA TYR A 13 -1.31 -4.22 1.16
C TYR A 13 -1.45 -5.49 0.33
N LEU A 14 -0.36 -6.04 -0.20
CA LEU A 14 -0.40 -7.28 -0.97
C LEU A 14 -0.92 -8.46 -0.14
N SER A 15 -0.57 -8.55 1.14
CA SER A 15 -1.02 -9.63 2.03
C SER A 15 -2.54 -9.76 2.16
N ASN A 16 -3.27 -8.65 1.95
CA ASN A 16 -4.73 -8.61 2.01
C ASN A 16 -5.37 -8.64 0.61
N ASN A 17 -4.56 -8.61 -0.46
CA ASN A 17 -5.02 -8.45 -1.85
C ASN A 17 -4.20 -9.36 -2.81
N GLU A 18 -3.87 -10.58 -2.38
CA GLU A 18 -3.14 -11.52 -3.23
C GLU A 18 -3.93 -11.83 -4.51
N GLY A 19 -3.22 -11.96 -5.63
CA GLY A 19 -3.85 -12.07 -6.95
C GLY A 19 -4.26 -10.74 -7.56
N ILE A 20 -3.88 -9.60 -6.98
CA ILE A 20 -4.10 -8.28 -7.58
C ILE A 20 -3.11 -8.02 -8.73
N HIS A 21 -3.54 -7.23 -9.71
CA HIS A 21 -2.66 -6.65 -10.72
C HIS A 21 -1.78 -5.55 -10.14
N GLN A 22 -0.60 -5.36 -10.73
CA GLN A 22 0.32 -4.31 -10.31
C GLN A 22 -0.30 -2.90 -10.38
N ALA A 23 -1.07 -2.59 -11.42
CA ALA A 23 -1.74 -1.29 -11.53
C ALA A 23 -2.71 -1.05 -10.36
N GLY A 24 -3.48 -2.07 -9.98
CA GLY A 24 -4.39 -1.99 -8.83
C GLY A 24 -3.65 -1.79 -7.52
N LEU A 25 -2.55 -2.52 -7.29
CA LEU A 25 -1.76 -2.32 -6.08
C LEU A 25 -1.10 -0.94 -6.02
N ALA A 26 -0.68 -0.39 -7.17
CA ALA A 26 -0.12 0.96 -7.25
C ALA A 26 -1.16 2.02 -6.91
N GLU A 27 -2.39 1.85 -7.39
CA GLU A 27 -3.52 2.71 -7.06
C GLU A 27 -3.84 2.68 -5.55
N MET A 28 -3.90 1.48 -4.94
CA MET A 28 -4.14 1.35 -3.50
C MET A 28 -3.06 1.98 -2.63
N LEU A 29 -1.81 1.94 -3.10
CA LEU A 29 -0.65 2.54 -2.44
C LEU A 29 -0.48 4.02 -2.78
N GLU A 30 -1.30 4.56 -3.70
CA GLU A 30 -1.24 5.96 -4.17
C GLU A 30 0.17 6.34 -4.68
N ILE A 31 0.80 5.44 -5.44
CA ILE A 31 2.11 5.66 -6.05
C ILE A 31 2.08 5.37 -7.55
N GLU A 32 3.04 5.95 -8.28
CA GLU A 32 3.20 5.68 -9.70
C GLU A 32 3.50 4.19 -9.98
N PRO A 33 2.94 3.59 -11.04
CA PRO A 33 3.17 2.18 -11.38
C PRO A 33 4.65 1.82 -11.50
N ILE A 34 5.48 2.72 -12.07
CA ILE A 34 6.92 2.50 -12.21
C ILE A 34 7.65 2.46 -10.86
N THR A 35 7.17 3.22 -9.87
CA THR A 35 7.68 3.17 -8.50
C THR A 35 7.36 1.83 -7.87
N LEU A 36 6.14 1.33 -8.05
CA LEU A 36 5.76 0.01 -7.55
C LEU A 36 6.58 -1.11 -8.21
N VAL A 37 6.85 -1.06 -9.52
CA VAL A 37 7.72 -2.04 -10.21
C VAL A 37 9.04 -2.19 -9.46
N ARG A 38 9.72 -1.07 -9.20
CA ARG A 38 11.04 -1.06 -8.55
C ARG A 38 10.98 -1.62 -7.13
N ILE A 39 9.90 -1.37 -6.40
CA ILE A 39 9.69 -1.92 -5.06
C ILE A 39 9.49 -3.44 -5.14
N LEU A 40 8.62 -3.89 -6.04
CA LEU A 40 8.31 -5.31 -6.24
C LEU A 40 9.54 -6.09 -6.71
N ASP A 41 10.38 -5.53 -7.57
CA ASP A 41 11.63 -6.17 -8.00
C ASP A 41 12.58 -6.40 -6.82
N LYS A 42 12.73 -5.41 -5.95
CA LYS A 42 13.54 -5.54 -4.73
C LYS A 42 12.96 -6.55 -3.74
N LEU A 43 11.63 -6.68 -3.67
CA LEU A 43 10.97 -7.68 -2.84
C LEU A 43 11.08 -9.10 -3.44
N ALA A 44 11.01 -9.22 -4.77
CA ALA A 44 11.17 -10.47 -5.49
C ALA A 44 12.63 -10.98 -5.45
N GLU A 45 13.62 -10.09 -5.61
CA GLU A 45 15.05 -10.39 -5.40
C GLU A 45 15.32 -10.98 -4.00
N ARG A 46 14.51 -10.61 -3.02
CA ARG A 46 14.60 -11.09 -1.64
C ARG A 46 13.75 -12.32 -1.35
N GLY A 47 13.07 -12.87 -2.36
CA GLY A 47 12.20 -14.03 -2.20
C GLY A 47 10.95 -13.76 -1.37
N LEU A 48 10.47 -12.51 -1.29
CA LEU A 48 9.30 -12.15 -0.48
C LEU A 48 8.00 -12.04 -1.29
N VAL A 49 8.13 -11.75 -2.59
CA VAL A 49 7.01 -11.59 -3.52
C VAL A 49 7.29 -12.37 -4.79
N GLU A 50 6.24 -12.80 -5.46
CA GLU A 50 6.32 -13.34 -6.81
C GLU A 50 5.23 -12.82 -7.72
N ARG A 51 5.49 -12.94 -9.02
CA ARG A 51 4.56 -12.62 -10.09
C ARG A 51 4.18 -13.92 -10.78
N ARG A 52 2.88 -14.19 -10.88
CA ARG A 52 2.34 -15.35 -11.62
C ARG A 52 1.60 -14.83 -12.85
N GLN A 53 1.76 -15.50 -13.99
CA GLN A 53 0.97 -15.13 -15.18
C GLN A 53 -0.50 -15.38 -14.92
N HIS A 54 -1.35 -14.48 -15.42
CA HIS A 54 -2.79 -14.68 -15.37
C HIS A 54 -3.16 -15.88 -16.25
N PRO A 55 -3.97 -16.85 -15.76
CA PRO A 55 -4.23 -18.11 -16.47
C PRO A 55 -4.87 -17.92 -17.85
N SER A 56 -5.67 -16.87 -18.01
CA SER A 56 -6.38 -16.56 -19.27
C SER A 56 -5.77 -15.40 -20.06
N ASP A 57 -4.80 -14.67 -19.50
CA ASP A 57 -4.16 -13.54 -20.17
C ASP A 57 -2.66 -13.51 -19.89
N ARG A 58 -1.87 -14.05 -20.82
CA ARG A 58 -0.41 -14.14 -20.70
C ARG A 58 0.30 -12.78 -20.66
N ARG A 59 -0.38 -11.69 -21.02
CA ARG A 59 0.16 -10.32 -20.94
C ARG A 59 -0.03 -9.72 -19.55
N SER A 60 -0.84 -10.35 -18.70
CA SER A 60 -1.15 -9.89 -17.36
C SER A 60 -0.42 -10.70 -16.30
N TRP A 61 0.09 -9.99 -15.30
CA TRP A 61 0.74 -10.59 -14.12
C TRP A 61 -0.09 -10.31 -12.88
N LEU A 62 -0.16 -11.32 -12.01
CA LEU A 62 -0.77 -11.27 -10.70
C LEU A 62 0.30 -11.36 -9.62
N LEU A 63 0.12 -10.58 -8.56
CA LEU A 63 1.08 -10.49 -7.47
C LEU A 63 0.69 -11.41 -6.32
N TYR A 64 1.67 -12.13 -5.77
CA TYR A 64 1.48 -13.00 -4.60
C TYR A 64 2.63 -12.81 -3.63
N MET A 65 2.34 -12.96 -2.35
CA MET A 65 3.40 -13.11 -1.37
C MET A 65 3.97 -14.52 -1.42
N ARG A 66 5.22 -14.62 -1.00
CA ARG A 66 5.84 -15.90 -0.69
C ARG A 66 5.69 -16.19 0.81
N GLU A 67 5.72 -17.47 1.17
CA GLU A 67 5.56 -17.91 2.56
C GLU A 67 6.62 -17.31 3.48
N GLU A 68 7.83 -17.11 2.95
CA GLU A 68 8.97 -16.48 3.64
C GLU A 68 8.70 -15.03 4.06
N ALA A 69 7.71 -14.37 3.46
CA ALA A 69 7.30 -13.01 3.83
C ALA A 69 6.32 -12.95 5.00
N ARG A 70 5.63 -14.04 5.36
CA ARG A 70 4.60 -14.03 6.41
C ARG A 70 5.15 -13.69 7.80
N PRO A 71 6.26 -14.29 8.28
CA PRO A 71 6.79 -13.98 9.61
C PRO A 71 7.22 -12.51 9.76
N LEU A 72 7.69 -11.90 8.67
CA LEU A 72 8.06 -10.49 8.64
C LEU A 72 6.84 -9.59 8.88
N LEU A 73 5.71 -9.91 8.24
CA LEU A 73 4.46 -9.16 8.43
C LEU A 73 3.88 -9.31 9.82
N GLU A 74 3.91 -10.51 10.41
CA GLU A 74 3.43 -10.74 11.78
C GLU A 74 4.23 -9.91 12.78
N THR A 75 5.56 -9.94 12.67
CA THR A 75 6.45 -9.14 13.52
C THR A 75 6.13 -7.65 13.41
N MET A 76 5.90 -7.15 12.20
CA MET A 76 5.59 -5.74 11.99
C MET A 76 4.20 -5.36 12.47
N ARG A 77 3.19 -6.21 12.25
CA ARG A 77 1.82 -5.99 12.75
C ARG A 77 1.84 -5.87 14.27
N SER A 78 2.54 -6.78 14.95
CA SER A 78 2.70 -6.74 16.40
C SER A 78 3.36 -5.45 16.89
N LEU A 79 4.45 -5.00 16.25
CA LEU A 79 5.10 -3.74 16.60
C LEU A 79 4.18 -2.53 16.36
N GLY A 80 3.45 -2.53 15.24
CA GLY A 80 2.50 -1.46 14.91
C GLY A 80 1.30 -1.42 15.86
N ASP A 81 0.81 -2.58 16.30
CA ASP A 81 -0.24 -2.68 17.32
C ASP A 81 0.23 -2.12 18.66
N GLN A 82 1.46 -2.44 19.05
CA GLN A 82 2.06 -1.90 20.27
C GLN A 82 2.20 -0.37 20.19
N THR A 83 2.75 0.17 19.10
CA THR A 83 2.84 1.63 18.91
C THR A 83 1.47 2.30 18.96
N ARG A 84 0.44 1.72 18.31
CA ARG A 84 -0.92 2.27 18.35
C ARG A 84 -1.50 2.25 19.75
N LYS A 85 -1.30 1.16 20.50
CA LYS A 85 -1.76 1.04 21.88
C LYS A 85 -1.14 2.10 22.77
N GLU A 86 0.16 2.36 22.63
CA GLU A 86 0.85 3.43 23.37
C GLU A 86 0.37 4.82 22.96
N ALA A 87 0.20 5.08 21.66
CA ALA A 87 -0.22 6.38 21.14
C ALA A 87 -1.67 6.74 21.51
N LEU A 88 -2.52 5.74 21.73
CA LEU A 88 -3.94 5.88 22.06
C LEU A 88 -4.23 5.62 23.54
N ASP A 89 -3.21 5.49 24.38
CA ASP A 89 -3.40 5.27 25.81
C ASP A 89 -4.19 6.43 26.43
N GLY A 90 -5.25 6.11 27.16
CA GLY A 90 -6.20 7.08 27.73
C GLY A 90 -7.18 7.72 26.73
N VAL A 91 -7.14 7.40 25.44
CA VAL A 91 -8.13 7.88 24.45
C VAL A 91 -9.38 7.00 24.52
N SER A 92 -10.56 7.62 24.64
CA SER A 92 -11.83 6.90 24.66
C SER A 92 -12.11 6.23 23.31
N SER A 93 -12.89 5.16 23.30
CA SER A 93 -13.28 4.50 22.04
C SER A 93 -14.09 5.44 21.12
N GLU A 94 -14.86 6.37 21.69
CA GLU A 94 -15.61 7.37 20.93
C GLU A 94 -14.67 8.39 20.26
N ASP A 95 -13.69 8.91 20.98
CA ASP A 95 -12.70 9.84 20.42
C ASP A 95 -11.81 9.16 19.39
N HIS A 96 -11.49 7.88 19.59
CA HIS A 96 -10.74 7.08 18.63
C HIS A 96 -11.51 6.95 17.30
N GLU A 97 -12.80 6.62 17.35
CA GLU A 97 -13.64 6.54 16.16
C GLU A 97 -13.78 7.92 15.49
N ARG A 98 -13.97 8.98 16.28
CA ARG A 98 -14.07 10.35 15.76
C ARG A 98 -12.79 10.79 15.05
N LEU A 99 -11.63 10.50 15.64
CA LEU A 99 -10.33 10.76 15.02
C LEU A 99 -10.19 10.01 13.70
N TYR A 100 -10.55 8.72 13.68
CA TYR A 100 -10.48 7.90 12.47
C TYR A 100 -11.32 8.48 11.32
N GLN A 101 -12.57 8.88 11.59
CA GLN A 101 -13.44 9.51 10.59
C GLN A 101 -12.87 10.84 10.06
N LEU A 102 -12.31 11.67 10.93
CA LEU A 102 -11.67 12.92 10.52
C LEU A 102 -10.44 12.69 9.64
N LEU A 103 -9.60 11.71 9.99
CA LEU A 103 -8.42 11.35 9.19
C LEU A 103 -8.80 10.82 7.81
N ILE A 104 -9.86 10.00 7.70
CA ILE A 104 -10.39 9.54 6.40
C ILE A 104 -10.87 10.72 5.56
N LEU A 105 -11.63 11.64 6.15
CA LEU A 105 -12.13 12.83 5.45
C LEU A 105 -10.97 13.68 4.93
N MET A 106 -9.97 13.95 5.77
CA MET A 106 -8.76 14.68 5.38
C MET A 106 -8.02 13.98 4.25
N LYS A 107 -7.82 12.66 4.35
CA LYS A 107 -7.20 11.85 3.29
C LYS A 107 -7.96 12.01 1.97
N SER A 108 -9.28 11.86 1.99
CA SER A 108 -10.13 11.98 0.79
C SER A 108 -9.96 13.36 0.13
N ASN A 109 -10.01 14.43 0.92
CA ASN A 109 -9.82 15.79 0.43
C ASN A 109 -8.45 15.99 -0.22
N LEU A 110 -7.38 15.47 0.40
CA LEU A 110 -6.01 15.59 -0.13
C LEU A 110 -5.83 14.79 -1.43
N VAL A 111 -6.35 13.57 -1.50
CA VAL A 111 -6.30 12.73 -2.72
C VAL A 111 -7.02 13.43 -3.88
N GLN A 112 -8.19 14.01 -3.62
CA GLN A 112 -8.95 14.77 -4.64
C GLN A 112 -8.17 16.01 -5.11
N ALA A 113 -7.57 16.77 -4.18
CA ALA A 113 -6.78 17.95 -4.52
C ALA A 113 -5.57 17.61 -5.40
N CYS A 114 -4.83 16.54 -5.07
CA CYS A 114 -3.70 16.09 -5.88
C CYS A 114 -4.12 15.70 -7.32
N ARG A 115 -5.27 15.03 -7.48
CA ARG A 115 -5.80 14.65 -8.80
C ARG A 115 -6.24 15.86 -9.63
N ALA A 116 -6.86 16.87 -9.00
CA ALA A 116 -7.30 18.08 -9.69
C ALA A 116 -6.13 18.88 -10.31
N THR A 117 -4.98 18.94 -9.63
CA THR A 117 -3.81 19.70 -10.13
C THR A 117 -3.15 19.13 -11.39
N VAL A 118 -3.47 17.90 -11.78
CA VAL A 118 -2.95 17.27 -13.01
C VAL A 118 -3.82 17.63 -14.23
N GLY A 119 -5.12 17.91 -14.05
CA GLY A 119 -6.05 18.22 -15.14
C GLY A 119 -5.98 19.65 -15.68
N ASP A 120 -5.56 20.63 -14.87
CA ASP A 120 -5.54 22.04 -15.26
C ASP A 120 -4.32 22.47 -16.09
N LYS A 121 -3.34 21.57 -16.30
CA LYS A 121 -2.14 21.89 -17.11
C LYS A 121 -2.29 21.58 -18.60
N GLU A 122 -3.35 20.91 -19.03
CA GLU A 122 -3.54 20.51 -20.44
C GLU A 122 -4.41 21.50 -21.26
N THR A 123 -5.10 22.44 -20.62
CA THR A 123 -6.04 23.36 -21.31
C THR A 123 -5.45 24.71 -21.73
N ASN A 124 -4.16 24.96 -21.53
CA ASN A 124 -3.58 26.30 -21.76
C ASN A 124 -2.44 26.30 -22.79
N HIS A 125 -2.62 25.68 -23.95
CA HIS A 125 -1.83 25.94 -25.17
C HIS A 125 -2.77 25.92 -26.39
N GLY A 126 -3.34 27.08 -26.72
CA GLY A 126 -4.10 27.35 -27.94
C GLY A 126 -3.80 28.76 -28.42
#